data_AF-A0A6N8EXJ7-F1
#
_entry.id   AF-A0A6N8EXJ7-F1
#
_cell.length_a   1.000
_cell.length_b   1.000
_cell.length_c   1.000
_cell.angle_alpha   90.00
_cell.angle_beta   90.00
_cell.angle_gamma   90.00
#
_symmetry.space_group_name_H-M   'P 1'
#
loop_
_entity.id
_entity.type
_entity.pdbx_description
1 polymer ?
#
loop_
_entity_poly.entity_id
_entity_poly.type
_entity_poly.pdbx_seq_one_letter_code
_entity_poly.pdbx_strand_id
1 'polypeptide(L)'
;MTKQRKSFNAGSGGRAGGGTGKGGRRSGSERPPGSRGQAAGSGEKHIRKAAAVAELPGLPVAKNDELVIDIIGMNHDGEGVGRAEGYTLFVAGALPGEKARVRVLKTKKQYGYAKLLDVVQASPDRVPAPCPIYDQCGGCQLQHLSYEAQLAWKRQHVVDALERIGRLRVARAAQPAESGVVPTAAQSVTAPSGAADSAGSMHGRAIVAGGDATKAVQAALGEGLAAAEGLVSSGFGTDRAAGSADGNTVPEQGIVVRPTLGMNEPWRYRNKAQVPIGVTEGGLVGGFYARGSHRIIDMETCLIQHEHNDDVVSRVKAIGRQLGVTAYNEETGRGLLRHVVVKKAFRTGEMMLVLVTNGRDIPHADTWIGLIREQIPQVVSICQNVNTKQTNVIFGDETRVLWGRDVIYDYIGKVQFAISARSFYQVNPVQTEVLYNKTVEYAGLTGKETVIDAYCGIGTISLFLAQHADQVYGVEIVKEAIEDARSNALLNGMTNVKFEVGASEDVIPRWKEQGIEADVIVVDPPRKGCDPRLLDTILEMKPERVVYVSCNPATLARDLRILEDGGYRTVEVTPVDMFPHTTHIENVVLIIRK
;
A
#
# COMPACT_ATOMS: atom_id res chain seq x y z
N MET A 1 -36.32 -32.11 -49.81
CA MET A 1 -37.45 -31.51 -50.55
C MET A 1 -37.46 -30.00 -50.24
N THR A 2 -36.89 -29.13 -51.10
CA THR A 2 -37.61 -28.29 -52.09
C THR A 2 -38.78 -27.50 -51.46
N LYS A 3 -38.89 -26.16 -51.47
CA LYS A 3 -38.78 -25.15 -52.55
C LYS A 3 -38.81 -23.73 -51.92
N GLN A 4 -37.92 -22.81 -52.33
CA GLN A 4 -38.13 -21.68 -53.29
C GLN A 4 -39.00 -20.50 -52.79
N ARG A 5 -38.39 -19.31 -52.60
CA ARG A 5 -38.26 -18.15 -53.53
C ARG A 5 -39.45 -17.17 -53.50
N LYS A 6 -39.18 -15.88 -53.28
CA LYS A 6 -39.13 -14.87 -54.37
C LYS A 6 -38.70 -13.48 -53.86
N SER A 7 -37.69 -12.97 -54.55
CA SER A 7 -37.24 -11.59 -54.71
C SER A 7 -38.18 -10.76 -55.59
N PHE A 8 -38.14 -9.42 -55.45
CA PHE A 8 -38.20 -8.51 -56.61
C PHE A 8 -37.32 -7.28 -56.40
N ASN A 9 -36.86 -6.74 -57.53
CA ASN A 9 -35.68 -5.91 -57.78
C ASN A 9 -36.07 -4.84 -58.81
N ALA A 10 -35.36 -3.70 -58.84
CA ALA A 10 -35.06 -2.82 -60.00
C ALA A 10 -34.37 -1.55 -59.45
N GLY A 11 -33.15 -1.13 -59.82
CA GLY A 11 -32.60 -0.81 -61.16
C GLY A 11 -32.40 0.72 -61.21
N SER A 12 -31.35 1.37 -61.73
CA SER A 12 -30.42 1.02 -62.83
C SER A 12 -29.29 2.08 -62.99
N GLY A 13 -28.13 1.64 -63.50
CA GLY A 13 -27.21 2.32 -64.46
C GLY A 13 -26.28 3.43 -63.94
N GLY A 14 -25.03 3.60 -64.38
CA GLY A 14 -24.16 2.84 -65.30
C GLY A 14 -22.96 3.70 -65.75
N ARG A 15 -21.77 3.07 -65.91
CA ARG A 15 -20.60 3.46 -66.75
C ARG A 15 -19.93 4.84 -66.49
N ALA A 16 -18.67 5.13 -66.82
CA ALA A 16 -17.42 4.44 -67.11
C ALA A 16 -16.36 5.53 -67.39
N GLY A 17 -15.10 5.28 -67.04
CA GLY A 17 -13.95 5.66 -67.89
C GLY A 17 -13.18 6.95 -67.60
N GLY A 18 -11.85 6.84 -67.60
CA GLY A 18 -10.96 7.89 -68.13
C GLY A 18 -9.80 8.30 -67.23
N GLY A 19 -8.71 7.52 -67.21
CA GLY A 19 -7.40 8.03 -66.80
C GLY A 19 -6.73 8.83 -67.91
N THR A 20 -5.87 9.78 -67.55
CA THR A 20 -4.71 10.19 -68.36
C THR A 20 -3.62 10.75 -67.44
N GLY A 21 -2.40 10.24 -67.59
CA GLY A 21 -1.20 10.92 -67.12
C GLY A 21 -0.57 11.75 -68.24
N LYS A 22 0.33 12.68 -67.87
CA LYS A 22 1.48 13.11 -68.69
C LYS A 22 2.40 14.01 -67.85
N GLY A 23 3.69 13.74 -67.92
CA GLY A 23 4.75 14.57 -67.35
C GLY A 23 5.44 15.48 -68.36
N GLY A 24 6.31 16.35 -67.82
CA GLY A 24 7.56 16.81 -68.42
C GLY A 24 7.56 18.15 -69.16
N ARG A 25 8.34 19.13 -68.68
CA ARG A 25 9.61 19.59 -69.28
C ARG A 25 10.23 20.81 -68.57
N ARG A 26 11.55 20.92 -68.75
CA ARG A 26 12.52 21.90 -68.23
C ARG A 26 12.68 23.13 -69.14
N SER A 27 13.09 24.26 -68.55
CA SER A 27 14.10 25.26 -69.00
C SER A 27 14.21 26.33 -67.89
N GLY A 28 15.30 27.02 -67.54
CA GLY A 28 16.68 27.14 -68.04
C GLY A 28 17.09 28.63 -68.11
N SER A 29 17.90 29.13 -67.15
CA SER A 29 18.90 30.24 -67.23
C SER A 29 19.36 30.58 -65.78
N GLU A 30 20.55 31.08 -65.41
CA GLU A 30 21.90 31.30 -65.95
C GLU A 30 22.85 31.55 -64.72
N ARG A 31 24.17 31.42 -64.88
CA ARG A 31 25.29 31.51 -63.89
C ARG A 31 26.01 32.89 -63.96
N PRO A 32 27.16 33.22 -63.27
CA PRO A 32 27.74 32.96 -61.92
C PRO A 32 28.33 34.28 -61.28
N PRO A 33 29.49 34.32 -60.56
CA PRO A 33 29.72 34.14 -59.12
C PRO A 33 30.30 35.38 -58.37
N GLY A 34 30.20 35.42 -57.02
CA GLY A 34 30.77 36.50 -56.20
C GLY A 34 31.25 36.08 -54.81
N SER A 35 32.57 35.91 -54.70
CA SER A 35 33.49 36.04 -53.56
C SER A 35 33.04 35.94 -52.07
N ARG A 36 33.76 35.06 -51.37
CA ARG A 36 34.40 35.18 -50.03
C ARG A 36 33.52 35.43 -48.78
N GLY A 37 33.63 34.49 -47.83
CA GLY A 37 33.36 34.73 -46.41
C GLY A 37 33.54 33.47 -45.57
N GLN A 38 34.68 33.36 -44.90
CA GLN A 38 34.95 32.36 -43.85
C GLN A 38 34.01 32.59 -42.65
N ALA A 39 33.55 31.52 -42.00
CA ALA A 39 33.52 31.41 -40.53
C ALA A 39 33.11 30.00 -40.11
N ALA A 40 34.05 29.28 -39.50
CA ALA A 40 33.78 28.15 -38.63
C ALA A 40 33.10 28.69 -37.35
N GLY A 41 31.92 28.18 -37.02
CA GLY A 41 31.20 28.48 -35.79
C GLY A 41 31.04 27.21 -34.97
N SER A 42 31.87 27.05 -33.95
CA SER A 42 31.77 26.07 -32.89
C SER A 42 30.44 26.21 -32.13
N GLY A 43 29.51 25.30 -32.36
CA GLY A 43 28.32 25.15 -31.51
C GLY A 43 28.70 24.45 -30.21
N GLU A 44 29.08 25.23 -29.21
CA GLU A 44 29.24 24.75 -27.83
C GLU A 44 27.93 24.14 -27.35
N LYS A 45 27.98 22.84 -27.05
CA LYS A 45 26.91 22.11 -26.37
C LYS A 45 26.75 22.70 -24.97
N HIS A 46 25.64 23.38 -24.72
CA HIS A 46 25.20 23.73 -23.38
C HIS A 46 24.97 22.46 -22.55
N ILE A 47 25.99 22.04 -21.81
CA ILE A 47 25.89 21.08 -20.72
C ILE A 47 25.08 21.78 -19.61
N ARG A 48 23.85 21.32 -19.37
CA ARG A 48 23.05 21.75 -18.22
C ARG A 48 23.76 21.31 -16.94
N LYS A 49 24.44 22.24 -16.26
CA LYS A 49 24.90 22.07 -14.88
C LYS A 49 23.69 21.70 -14.01
N ALA A 50 23.78 20.57 -13.32
CA ALA A 50 22.86 20.23 -12.23
C ALA A 50 22.85 21.38 -11.21
N ALA A 51 21.67 21.92 -10.93
CA ALA A 51 21.53 23.02 -9.98
C ALA A 51 22.00 22.56 -8.59
N ALA A 52 23.01 23.24 -8.06
CA ALA A 52 23.37 23.11 -6.66
C ALA A 52 22.16 23.54 -5.81
N VAL A 53 21.70 22.65 -4.93
CA VAL A 53 20.68 22.97 -3.94
C VAL A 53 21.29 24.02 -3.01
N ALA A 54 20.76 25.25 -3.06
CA ALA A 54 21.24 26.35 -2.25
C ALA A 54 21.09 26.01 -0.76
N GLU A 55 22.17 26.18 0.00
CA GLU A 55 22.16 26.10 1.46
C GLU A 55 21.28 27.23 2.01
N LEU A 56 20.39 26.91 2.96
CA LEU A 56 19.57 27.90 3.65
C LEU A 56 20.43 28.54 4.75
N PRO A 57 20.80 29.83 4.65
CA PRO A 57 21.63 30.47 5.66
C PRO A 57 20.89 30.56 7.00
N GLY A 58 21.60 30.29 8.10
CA GLY A 58 21.06 30.40 9.47
C GLY A 58 20.42 29.14 10.05
N LEU A 59 20.55 27.98 9.40
CA LEU A 59 20.16 26.70 10.01
C LEU A 59 21.25 26.17 10.96
N PRO A 60 20.89 25.48 12.06
CA PRO A 60 21.86 24.91 13.01
C PRO A 60 22.76 23.82 12.43
N VAL A 61 22.39 23.27 11.26
CA VAL A 61 23.12 22.21 10.56
C VAL A 61 23.19 22.51 9.06
N ALA A 62 24.33 22.18 8.46
CA ALA A 62 24.59 22.27 7.03
C ALA A 62 24.66 20.87 6.38
N LYS A 63 24.61 20.85 5.05
CA LYS A 63 24.72 19.60 4.30
C LYS A 63 26.12 19.00 4.47
N ASN A 64 26.17 17.68 4.67
CA ASN A 64 27.34 16.87 4.97
C ASN A 64 27.91 17.00 6.39
N ASP A 65 27.31 17.82 7.25
CA ASP A 65 27.69 17.85 8.67
C ASP A 65 27.53 16.46 9.28
N GLU A 66 28.50 16.09 10.10
CA GLU A 66 28.48 14.89 10.91
C GLU A 66 28.31 15.26 12.37
N LEU A 67 27.29 14.68 13.00
CA LEU A 67 26.95 14.98 14.37
C LEU A 67 26.45 13.73 15.09
N VAL A 68 26.55 13.74 16.41
CA VAL A 68 25.98 12.71 17.28
C VAL A 68 24.71 13.28 17.89
N ILE A 69 23.59 12.61 17.67
CA ILE A 69 22.27 13.04 18.17
C ILE A 69 21.58 11.91 18.90
N ASP A 70 20.76 12.27 19.87
CA ASP A 70 19.82 11.37 20.51
C ASP A 70 18.56 11.23 19.65
N ILE A 71 18.13 9.99 19.43
CA ILE A 71 16.91 9.66 18.69
C ILE A 71 15.77 9.52 19.71
N ILE A 72 14.81 10.43 19.64
CA ILE A 72 13.75 10.59 20.65
C ILE A 72 12.44 9.92 20.25
N GLY A 73 12.29 9.53 18.99
CA GLY A 73 11.06 8.97 18.46
C GLY A 73 11.21 8.52 17.01
N MET A 74 10.10 8.18 16.38
CA MET A 74 10.03 7.80 14.97
C MET A 74 8.84 8.49 14.30
N ASN A 75 8.99 8.85 13.03
CA ASN A 75 7.91 9.38 12.21
C ASN A 75 7.07 8.25 11.58
N HIS A 76 6.02 8.60 10.83
CA HIS A 76 5.11 7.66 10.17
C HIS A 76 5.77 6.80 9.07
N ASP A 77 6.89 7.27 8.51
CA ASP A 77 7.69 6.55 7.52
C ASP A 77 8.68 5.57 8.16
N GLY A 78 8.70 5.48 9.50
CA GLY A 78 9.61 4.62 10.24
C GLY A 78 11.05 5.15 10.31
N GLU A 79 11.25 6.45 10.05
CA GLU A 79 12.54 7.11 10.23
C GLU A 79 12.67 7.61 11.67
N GLY A 80 13.86 7.45 12.26
CA GLY A 80 14.19 8.00 13.56
C GLY A 80 14.12 9.52 13.54
N VAL A 81 13.58 10.11 14.61
CA VAL A 81 13.47 11.55 14.80
C VAL A 81 14.47 11.96 15.88
N GLY A 82 15.47 12.74 15.49
CA GLY A 82 16.42 13.36 16.43
C GLY A 82 16.40 14.88 16.30
N ARG A 83 17.02 15.57 17.25
CA ARG A 83 17.14 17.03 17.23
C ARG A 83 18.59 17.47 17.41
N ALA A 84 19.02 18.42 16.59
CA ALA A 84 20.29 19.12 16.73
C ALA A 84 19.98 20.60 16.97
N GLU A 85 20.25 21.09 18.19
CA GLU A 85 19.95 22.48 18.58
C GLU A 85 18.50 22.91 18.26
N GLY A 86 17.54 22.01 18.52
CA GLY A 86 16.12 22.21 18.25
C GLY A 86 15.68 21.90 16.81
N TYR A 87 16.61 21.80 15.85
CA TYR A 87 16.33 21.46 14.45
C TYR A 87 16.11 19.95 14.27
N THR A 88 14.97 19.59 13.69
CA THR A 88 14.56 18.18 13.53
C THR A 88 15.31 17.51 12.37
N LEU A 89 15.87 16.34 12.63
CA LEU A 89 16.48 15.47 11.62
C LEU A 89 15.77 14.12 11.57
N PHE A 90 15.38 13.71 10.35
CA PHE A 90 14.88 12.37 10.07
C PHE A 90 16.02 11.45 9.63
N VAL A 91 16.14 10.30 10.28
CA VAL A 91 17.27 9.39 10.15
C VAL A 91 16.76 7.99 9.87
N ALA A 92 16.75 7.61 8.59
CA ALA A 92 16.35 6.26 8.18
C ALA A 92 17.25 5.20 8.85
N GLY A 93 16.62 4.19 9.48
CA GLY A 93 17.30 3.09 10.16
C GLY A 93 17.69 3.33 11.61
N ALA A 94 17.48 4.55 12.14
CA ALA A 94 17.72 4.88 13.54
C ALA A 94 16.45 4.67 14.38
N LEU A 95 16.60 4.25 15.64
CA LEU A 95 15.52 3.87 16.54
C LEU A 95 15.45 4.75 17.79
N PRO A 96 14.28 4.90 18.44
CA PRO A 96 14.16 5.65 19.69
C PRO A 96 15.03 5.04 20.79
N GLY A 97 15.63 5.90 21.61
CA GLY A 97 16.56 5.53 22.67
C GLY A 97 18.01 5.35 22.19
N GLU A 98 18.29 5.56 20.91
CA GLU A 98 19.64 5.50 20.37
C GLU A 98 20.40 6.81 20.48
N LYS A 99 21.72 6.68 20.63
CA LYS A 99 22.66 7.73 20.28
C LYS A 99 23.29 7.38 18.94
N ALA A 100 23.03 8.20 17.93
CA ALA A 100 23.39 7.91 16.55
C ALA A 100 24.37 8.96 16.00
N ARG A 101 25.45 8.51 15.38
CA ARG A 101 26.28 9.36 14.54
C ARG A 101 25.67 9.42 13.15
N VAL A 102 25.33 10.62 12.69
CA VAL A 102 24.58 10.85 11.45
C VAL A 102 25.28 11.84 10.55
N ARG A 103 25.05 11.74 9.23
CA ARG A 103 25.49 12.74 8.24
C ARG A 103 24.30 13.41 7.59
N VAL A 104 24.20 14.73 7.67
CA VAL A 104 23.11 15.50 7.06
C VAL A 104 23.17 15.37 5.54
N LEU A 105 22.08 14.88 4.92
CA LEU A 105 21.98 14.70 3.47
C LEU A 105 21.31 15.89 2.79
N LYS A 106 20.26 16.43 3.42
CA LYS A 106 19.42 17.49 2.88
C LYS A 106 18.79 18.27 4.02
N THR A 107 18.82 19.59 3.94
CA THR A 107 18.11 20.48 4.85
C THR A 107 16.88 21.07 4.14
N LYS A 108 15.82 21.31 4.89
CA LYS A 108 14.66 22.14 4.51
C LYS A 108 14.46 23.21 5.58
N LYS A 109 13.45 24.08 5.42
CA LYS A 109 13.23 25.20 6.33
C LYS A 109 13.09 24.79 7.82
N GLN A 110 12.36 23.71 8.10
CA GLN A 110 12.00 23.31 9.48
C GLN A 110 12.54 21.94 9.90
N TYR A 111 13.08 21.16 8.97
CA TYR A 111 13.61 19.83 9.22
C TYR A 111 14.60 19.42 8.14
N GLY A 112 15.45 18.44 8.43
CA GLY A 112 16.37 17.84 7.48
C GLY A 112 16.29 16.31 7.46
N TYR A 113 16.99 15.72 6.51
CA TYR A 113 17.22 14.28 6.43
C TYR A 113 18.70 14.02 6.64
N ALA A 114 19.02 13.00 7.43
CA ALA A 114 20.37 12.55 7.65
C ALA A 114 20.49 11.04 7.42
N LYS A 115 21.69 10.60 7.05
CA LYS A 115 22.05 9.21 6.92
C LYS A 115 22.63 8.73 8.23
N LEU A 116 22.14 7.61 8.75
CA LEU A 116 22.80 6.91 9.85
C LEU A 116 24.19 6.44 9.40
N LEU A 117 25.23 6.88 10.09
CA LEU A 117 26.60 6.42 9.87
C LEU A 117 26.96 5.30 10.83
N ASP A 118 26.63 5.47 12.10
CA ASP A 118 26.97 4.54 13.16
C ASP A 118 26.01 4.67 14.35
N VAL A 119 25.76 3.56 15.03
CA VAL A 119 24.96 3.52 16.25
C VAL A 119 25.92 3.51 17.44
N VAL A 120 26.11 4.66 18.07
CA VAL A 120 27.03 4.84 19.20
C VAL A 120 26.48 4.15 20.45
N GLN A 121 25.17 4.22 20.65
CA GLN A 121 24.45 3.48 21.67
C GLN A 121 23.18 2.91 21.05
N ALA A 122 23.04 1.59 21.05
CA ALA A 122 21.89 0.90 20.49
C ALA A 122 20.68 0.92 21.42
N SER A 123 19.49 0.96 20.83
CA SER A 123 18.23 0.77 21.54
C SER A 123 18.12 -0.68 22.00
N PRO A 124 17.54 -0.95 23.19
CA PRO A 124 17.25 -2.33 23.60
C PRO A 124 16.34 -3.07 22.62
N ASP A 125 15.54 -2.34 21.83
CA ASP A 125 14.64 -2.91 20.83
C ASP A 125 15.29 -3.13 19.46
N ARG A 126 16.57 -2.77 19.28
CA ARG A 126 17.27 -3.02 18.01
C ARG A 126 17.53 -4.51 17.84
N VAL A 127 17.14 -5.04 16.68
CA VAL A 127 17.51 -6.38 16.23
C VAL A 127 18.21 -6.30 14.86
N PRO A 128 19.10 -7.25 14.53
CA PRO A 128 19.63 -7.35 13.17
C PRO A 128 18.49 -7.70 12.21
N ALA A 129 18.37 -6.95 11.11
CA ALA A 129 17.39 -7.26 10.07
C ALA A 129 17.79 -8.59 9.38
N PRO A 130 16.92 -9.63 9.40
CA PRO A 130 17.29 -10.95 8.88
C PRO A 130 17.33 -11.00 7.35
N CYS A 131 16.68 -10.07 6.65
CA CYS A 131 16.67 -10.06 5.19
C CYS A 131 17.98 -9.48 4.63
N PRO A 132 18.72 -10.21 3.78
CA PRO A 132 20.04 -9.79 3.28
C PRO A 132 20.00 -8.53 2.41
N ILE A 133 18.83 -8.19 1.87
CA ILE A 133 18.63 -7.03 1.00
C ILE A 133 17.80 -5.92 1.67
N TYR A 134 17.62 -6.00 2.99
CA TYR A 134 16.76 -5.10 3.75
C TYR A 134 17.04 -3.60 3.48
N ASP A 135 18.31 -3.21 3.46
CA ASP A 135 18.72 -1.81 3.25
C ASP A 135 18.48 -1.30 1.82
N GLN A 136 18.28 -2.20 0.87
CA GLN A 136 18.10 -1.89 -0.55
C GLN A 136 16.62 -1.94 -0.95
N CYS A 137 15.90 -2.94 -0.45
CA CYS A 137 14.53 -3.25 -0.81
C CYS A 137 13.52 -2.22 -0.28
N GLY A 138 12.58 -1.80 -1.13
CA GLY A 138 11.47 -0.92 -0.74
C GLY A 138 10.34 -1.60 0.03
N GLY A 139 10.39 -2.93 0.21
CA GLY A 139 9.26 -3.71 0.72
C GLY A 139 9.10 -3.72 2.25
N CYS A 140 10.18 -3.55 3.01
CA CYS A 140 10.17 -3.58 4.48
C CYS A 140 10.90 -2.37 5.04
N GLN A 141 10.41 -1.82 6.15
CA GLN A 141 10.95 -0.61 6.79
C GLN A 141 11.33 -0.83 8.25
N LEU A 142 10.85 -1.89 8.91
CA LEU A 142 10.95 -2.07 10.37
C LEU A 142 11.66 -3.36 10.81
N GLN A 143 12.30 -4.12 9.92
CA GLN A 143 12.96 -5.39 10.30
C GLN A 143 14.10 -5.24 11.33
N HIS A 144 14.61 -4.01 11.51
CA HIS A 144 15.66 -3.69 12.46
C HIS A 144 15.12 -3.34 13.87
N LEU A 145 13.79 -3.33 14.05
CA LEU A 145 13.08 -3.10 15.30
C LEU A 145 12.46 -4.42 15.77
N SER A 146 12.58 -4.75 17.06
CA SER A 146 11.96 -5.94 17.65
C SER A 146 10.46 -5.97 17.34
N TYR A 147 9.88 -7.17 17.22
CA TYR A 147 8.48 -7.27 16.80
C TYR A 147 7.52 -6.65 17.83
N GLU A 148 7.80 -6.84 19.12
CA GLU A 148 7.05 -6.19 20.20
C GLU A 148 7.10 -4.66 20.10
N ALA A 149 8.28 -4.09 19.84
CA ALA A 149 8.42 -2.65 19.67
C ALA A 149 7.78 -2.14 18.38
N GLN A 150 7.70 -2.96 17.31
CA GLN A 150 6.88 -2.62 16.13
C GLN A 150 5.41 -2.46 16.51
N LEU A 151 4.85 -3.40 17.28
CA LEU A 151 3.45 -3.33 17.72
C LEU A 151 3.19 -2.11 18.62
N ALA A 152 4.10 -1.82 19.54
CA ALA A 152 4.03 -0.66 20.41
C ALA A 152 4.11 0.66 19.60
N TRP A 153 5.06 0.75 18.66
CA TRP A 153 5.20 1.89 17.76
C TRP A 153 3.94 2.11 16.91
N LYS A 154 3.36 1.05 16.34
CA LYS A 154 2.12 1.13 15.56
C LYS A 154 0.97 1.70 16.39
N ARG A 155 0.81 1.20 17.63
CA ARG A 155 -0.18 1.73 18.55
C ARG A 155 0.05 3.22 18.83
N GLN A 156 1.29 3.61 19.14
CA GLN A 156 1.61 5.00 19.44
C GLN A 156 1.36 5.90 18.23
N HIS A 157 1.59 5.41 17.01
CA HIS A 157 1.30 6.16 15.79
C HIS A 157 -0.19 6.50 15.65
N VAL A 158 -1.07 5.56 16.04
CA VAL A 158 -2.53 5.77 16.07
C VAL A 158 -2.92 6.78 17.14
N VAL A 159 -2.37 6.66 18.37
CA VAL A 159 -2.59 7.63 19.45
C VAL A 159 -2.21 9.04 19.00
N ASP A 160 -1.02 9.20 18.43
CA ASP A 160 -0.51 10.48 17.94
C ASP A 160 -1.41 11.09 16.86
N ALA A 161 -1.96 10.27 15.95
CA ALA A 161 -2.88 10.74 14.91
C ALA A 161 -4.21 11.24 15.51
N LEU A 162 -4.81 10.47 16.43
CA LEU A 162 -6.06 10.85 17.10
C LEU A 162 -5.91 12.16 17.88
N GLU A 163 -4.83 12.32 18.64
CA GLU A 163 -4.61 13.50 19.47
C GLU A 163 -4.22 14.73 18.64
N ARG A 164 -3.29 14.60 17.68
CA ARG A 164 -2.74 15.75 16.95
C ARG A 164 -3.58 16.18 15.77
N ILE A 165 -4.18 15.23 15.05
CA ILE A 165 -4.98 15.52 13.83
C ILE A 165 -6.45 15.59 14.19
N GLY A 166 -6.97 14.55 14.86
CA GLY A 166 -8.39 14.49 15.26
C GLY A 166 -8.74 15.44 16.40
N ARG A 167 -7.75 15.90 17.17
CA ARG A 167 -7.95 16.63 18.45
C ARG A 167 -8.87 15.85 19.39
N LEU A 168 -8.79 14.52 19.34
CA LEU A 168 -9.58 13.59 20.13
C LEU A 168 -8.78 13.15 21.34
N ARG A 169 -9.44 13.13 22.51
CA ARG A 169 -8.79 12.77 23.77
C ARG A 169 -8.67 11.25 23.88
N VAL A 170 -7.45 10.74 23.90
CA VAL A 170 -7.17 9.32 24.18
C VAL A 170 -7.14 9.07 25.70
N ALA A 171 -7.72 7.96 26.15
CA ALA A 171 -7.64 7.53 27.53
C ALA A 171 -6.20 7.16 27.90
N ARG A 172 -5.67 7.72 28.99
CA ARG A 172 -4.37 7.32 29.52
C ARG A 172 -4.49 5.92 30.11
N ALA A 173 -3.61 5.02 29.71
CA ALA A 173 -3.51 3.70 30.34
C ALA A 173 -3.22 3.88 31.83
N ALA A 174 -3.94 3.17 32.70
CA ALA A 174 -3.58 3.09 34.11
C ALA A 174 -2.19 2.44 34.20
N GLN A 175 -1.22 3.15 34.79
CA GLN A 175 0.09 2.58 35.04
C GLN A 175 -0.06 1.37 35.99
N PRO A 176 0.62 0.24 35.75
CA PRO A 176 0.70 -0.80 36.76
C PRO A 176 1.39 -0.21 38.00
N ALA A 177 0.75 -0.35 39.17
CA ALA A 177 1.37 0.03 40.43
C ALA A 177 2.68 -0.77 40.59
N GLU A 178 3.79 -0.06 40.80
CA GLU A 178 5.07 -0.66 41.16
C GLU A 178 4.87 -1.52 42.43
N SER A 179 4.85 -2.83 42.26
CA SER A 179 4.99 -3.78 43.37
C SER A 179 6.35 -4.43 43.25
N GLY A 180 7.30 -3.88 44.01
CA GLY A 180 8.53 -4.58 44.30
C GLY A 180 8.21 -5.88 45.04
N VAL A 181 8.73 -6.99 44.50
CA VAL A 181 9.39 -8.13 45.18
C VAL A 181 9.56 -9.21 44.11
N VAL A 182 10.81 -9.47 43.74
CA VAL A 182 11.20 -10.62 42.93
C VAL A 182 11.60 -11.74 43.88
N PRO A 183 11.01 -12.95 43.79
CA PRO A 183 11.67 -14.16 44.23
C PRO A 183 12.31 -14.86 43.03
N THR A 184 13.62 -15.01 43.13
CA THR A 184 14.51 -15.85 42.34
C THR A 184 14.15 -17.35 42.44
N ALA A 185 14.19 -18.09 41.32
CA ALA A 185 15.03 -19.30 41.12
C ALA A 185 14.62 -20.13 39.88
N ALA A 186 15.65 -20.72 39.24
CA ALA A 186 15.72 -21.93 38.39
C ALA A 186 16.35 -21.64 37.00
N GLN A 187 17.68 -21.74 36.87
CA GLN A 187 18.47 -22.94 36.52
C GLN A 187 18.40 -23.38 35.04
N SER A 188 19.44 -22.94 34.33
CA SER A 188 20.23 -23.60 33.27
C SER A 188 19.74 -24.89 32.62
N VAL A 189 19.65 -24.88 31.28
CA VAL A 189 20.09 -26.00 30.44
C VAL A 189 20.81 -25.46 29.20
N THR A 190 21.94 -26.09 28.89
CA THR A 190 23.00 -25.75 27.94
C THR A 190 22.69 -26.08 26.47
N ALA A 191 23.25 -25.28 25.57
CA ALA A 191 23.40 -25.55 24.12
C ALA A 191 24.58 -26.53 23.83
N PRO A 192 24.68 -27.00 22.57
CA PRO A 192 25.95 -26.85 21.82
C PRO A 192 25.67 -26.41 20.36
N SER A 193 26.21 -25.31 19.83
CA SER A 193 27.59 -24.96 19.45
C SER A 193 28.07 -25.51 18.09
N GLY A 194 28.60 -24.61 17.24
CA GLY A 194 29.43 -24.91 16.06
C GLY A 194 29.31 -23.81 14.98
N ALA A 195 29.96 -22.65 15.13
CA ALA A 195 31.35 -22.31 14.74
C ALA A 195 31.51 -22.06 13.21
N ALA A 196 31.69 -20.80 12.78
CA ALA A 196 32.99 -20.13 12.48
C ALA A 196 33.22 -20.12 10.94
N ASP A 197 33.82 -19.16 10.23
CA ASP A 197 34.65 -17.99 10.55
C ASP A 197 34.88 -17.15 9.27
N SER A 198 35.07 -15.82 9.43
CA SER A 198 36.01 -14.92 8.69
C SER A 198 35.93 -14.75 7.16
N ALA A 199 36.34 -13.67 6.47
CA ALA A 199 36.81 -12.31 6.74
C ALA A 199 37.05 -11.60 5.37
N GLY A 200 37.15 -10.25 5.37
CA GLY A 200 37.83 -9.43 4.34
C GLY A 200 36.91 -8.70 3.33
N SER A 201 36.54 -7.43 3.51
CA SER A 201 37.32 -6.17 3.39
C SER A 201 37.66 -5.75 1.95
N MET A 202 36.95 -4.74 1.42
CA MET A 202 37.49 -3.41 0.99
C MET A 202 36.72 -2.73 -0.16
N HIS A 203 36.15 -1.56 0.18
CA HIS A 203 36.23 -0.27 -0.49
C HIS A 203 36.00 -0.13 -2.02
N GLY A 204 34.96 0.65 -2.37
CA GLY A 204 34.84 1.32 -3.68
C GLY A 204 33.63 2.25 -3.77
N ARG A 205 33.80 3.53 -3.40
CA ARG A 205 32.82 4.63 -3.48
C ARG A 205 32.49 5.03 -4.93
N ALA A 206 31.22 5.35 -5.23
CA ALA A 206 30.76 6.51 -6.05
C ALA A 206 29.23 6.39 -6.33
N ILE A 207 28.34 7.29 -5.87
CA ILE A 207 27.93 8.59 -6.48
C ILE A 207 27.12 8.37 -7.78
N VAL A 208 25.89 8.85 -8.07
CA VAL A 208 24.91 9.79 -7.51
C VAL A 208 23.61 9.77 -8.38
N ALA A 209 22.45 10.12 -7.79
CA ALA A 209 21.20 10.75 -8.31
C ALA A 209 20.50 10.26 -9.60
N GLY A 210 19.17 10.29 -9.73
CA GLY A 210 18.09 10.82 -8.87
C GLY A 210 16.97 11.50 -9.70
N GLY A 211 15.73 11.41 -9.21
CA GLY A 211 14.61 12.34 -9.48
C GLY A 211 13.48 11.79 -10.38
N ASP A 212 12.20 12.13 -10.20
CA ASP A 212 11.50 12.96 -9.20
C ASP A 212 9.98 12.78 -9.42
N ALA A 213 9.19 12.65 -8.34
CA ALA A 213 7.73 12.79 -8.35
C ALA A 213 7.24 13.37 -7.01
N THR A 214 7.78 14.53 -6.64
CA THR A 214 7.55 15.20 -5.33
C THR A 214 6.72 16.48 -5.43
N LYS A 215 5.69 16.56 -6.27
CA LYS A 215 4.94 17.84 -6.46
C LYS A 215 3.49 17.89 -5.97
N ALA A 216 2.87 16.78 -5.60
CA ALA A 216 1.46 16.81 -5.17
C ALA A 216 1.24 16.83 -3.64
N VAL A 217 2.23 16.43 -2.84
CA VAL A 217 2.09 16.28 -1.36
C VAL A 217 2.44 17.56 -0.59
N GLN A 218 3.06 18.54 -1.25
CA GLN A 218 3.66 19.70 -0.57
C GLN A 218 2.67 20.81 -0.20
N ALA A 219 1.46 20.81 -0.78
CA ALA A 219 0.47 21.86 -0.53
C ALA A 219 -0.35 21.62 0.77
N ALA A 220 -0.60 20.37 1.14
CA ALA A 220 -1.42 20.05 2.33
C ALA A 220 -0.63 20.10 3.66
N LEU A 221 0.70 20.07 3.60
CA LEU A 221 1.59 20.09 4.78
C LEU A 221 2.00 21.50 5.25
N GLY A 222 1.72 22.53 4.45
CA GLY A 222 2.16 23.91 4.73
C GLY A 222 1.36 24.61 5.83
N GLU A 223 0.09 24.28 6.01
CA GLU A 223 -0.81 25.00 6.94
C GLU A 223 -0.83 24.38 8.35
N GLY A 224 -0.46 23.10 8.48
CA GLY A 224 -0.44 22.40 9.78
C GLY A 224 0.76 22.75 10.68
N LEU A 225 1.87 23.26 10.14
CA LEU A 225 3.05 23.62 10.93
C LEU A 225 3.04 25.06 11.47
N ALA A 226 2.19 25.94 10.95
CA ALA A 226 2.14 27.34 11.40
C ALA A 226 1.38 27.53 12.73
N ALA A 227 0.62 26.54 13.19
CA ALA A 227 -0.14 26.59 14.44
C ALA A 227 0.65 26.10 15.69
N ALA A 228 1.94 25.78 15.54
CA ALA A 228 2.80 25.28 16.61
C ALA A 228 3.76 26.35 17.19
N GLU A 229 3.59 27.62 16.82
CA GLU A 229 4.39 28.74 17.32
C GLU A 229 3.54 29.66 18.20
N GLY A 230 3.50 29.35 19.49
CA GLY A 230 2.91 30.22 20.51
C GLY A 230 2.53 29.44 21.76
N LEU A 231 3.30 29.64 22.84
CA LEU A 231 3.09 29.19 24.23
C LEU A 231 3.94 27.98 24.68
N VAL A 232 5.24 28.20 24.87
CA VAL A 232 5.94 27.74 26.09
C VAL A 232 7.01 28.75 26.48
N SER A 233 6.69 29.73 27.34
CA SER A 233 7.71 30.40 28.17
C SER A 233 7.10 30.97 29.45
N SER A 234 7.75 30.65 30.58
CA SER A 234 7.55 31.16 31.96
C SER A 234 6.23 30.74 32.66
N GLY A 235 6.18 30.37 33.94
CA GLY A 235 7.15 30.27 35.03
C GLY A 235 6.41 29.69 36.25
N PHE A 236 7.14 29.05 37.17
CA PHE A 236 6.62 28.58 38.46
C PHE A 236 6.15 29.76 39.32
N GLY A 237 4.93 29.67 39.88
CA GLY A 237 4.39 30.61 40.85
C GLY A 237 3.21 30.01 41.61
N THR A 238 3.27 30.04 42.93
CA THR A 238 2.34 29.47 43.90
C THR A 238 1.12 30.37 44.18
N ASP A 239 0.08 29.73 44.77
CA ASP A 239 -1.01 30.27 45.61
C ASP A 239 -2.46 30.45 45.06
N ARG A 240 -3.31 29.52 45.54
CA ARG A 240 -4.62 29.66 46.22
C ARG A 240 -5.81 30.46 45.62
N ALA A 241 -6.84 29.67 45.31
CA ALA A 241 -8.22 29.67 45.86
C ALA A 241 -9.35 30.55 45.26
N ALA A 242 -10.45 29.83 44.93
CA ALA A 242 -11.88 30.05 45.27
C ALA A 242 -12.89 30.39 44.14
N GLY A 243 -13.96 29.58 44.09
CA GLY A 243 -15.27 29.80 43.44
C GLY A 243 -15.39 29.24 42.01
N SER A 244 -16.41 28.50 41.58
CA SER A 244 -17.65 28.00 42.18
C SER A 244 -18.13 26.83 41.30
N ALA A 245 -18.65 25.77 41.93
CA ALA A 245 -19.27 24.64 41.26
C ALA A 245 -20.59 25.06 40.58
N ASP A 246 -20.79 24.66 39.33
CA ASP A 246 -22.04 24.06 38.84
C ASP A 246 -21.86 23.63 37.38
N GLY A 247 -22.10 22.35 37.12
CA GLY A 247 -21.92 21.72 35.83
C GLY A 247 -21.59 20.26 36.01
N ASN A 248 -22.63 19.45 36.16
CA ASN A 248 -22.58 17.99 36.15
C ASN A 248 -22.10 17.52 34.76
N THR A 249 -20.80 17.67 34.53
CA THR A 249 -20.10 17.11 33.37
C THR A 249 -19.75 15.70 33.75
N VAL A 250 -20.48 14.74 33.16
CA VAL A 250 -20.02 13.35 33.11
C VAL A 250 -18.59 13.40 32.59
N PRO A 251 -17.60 12.83 33.29
CA PRO A 251 -16.22 12.89 32.82
C PRO A 251 -16.19 12.24 31.44
N GLU A 252 -15.88 13.00 30.38
CA GLU A 252 -15.66 12.44 29.05
C GLU A 252 -14.55 11.40 29.15
N GLN A 253 -14.96 10.14 29.20
CA GLN A 253 -14.09 8.97 29.11
C GLN A 253 -13.45 9.02 27.72
N GLY A 254 -12.14 9.26 27.68
CA GLY A 254 -11.36 9.32 26.44
C GLY A 254 -11.40 8.01 25.64
N ILE A 255 -10.96 8.08 24.39
CA ILE A 255 -10.93 6.96 23.45
C ILE A 255 -9.95 5.90 23.95
N VAL A 256 -10.39 4.65 24.03
CA VAL A 256 -9.50 3.53 24.37
C VAL A 256 -8.74 3.08 23.12
N VAL A 257 -7.42 3.22 23.10
CA VAL A 257 -6.57 2.65 22.04
C VAL A 257 -5.93 1.35 22.56
N ARG A 258 -6.39 0.22 22.05
CA ARG A 258 -5.94 -1.13 22.44
C ARG A 258 -4.48 -1.39 21.98
N PRO A 259 -3.79 -2.37 22.58
CA PRO A 259 -2.58 -2.95 22.00
C PRO A 259 -2.80 -3.36 20.54
N THR A 260 -1.79 -3.14 19.68
CA THR A 260 -1.85 -3.59 18.28
C THR A 260 -1.94 -5.12 18.25
N LEU A 261 -2.94 -5.66 17.56
CA LEU A 261 -3.07 -7.10 17.34
C LEU A 261 -1.99 -7.56 16.37
N GLY A 262 -0.97 -8.23 16.91
CA GLY A 262 0.16 -8.77 16.17
C GLY A 262 -0.07 -10.18 15.62
N MET A 263 0.95 -10.71 14.96
CA MET A 263 1.00 -12.03 14.36
C MET A 263 2.02 -12.90 15.12
N ASN A 264 1.66 -14.14 15.45
CA ASN A 264 2.56 -15.05 16.17
C ASN A 264 3.85 -15.33 15.38
N GLU A 265 3.71 -15.59 14.08
CA GLU A 265 4.82 -15.77 13.15
C GLU A 265 4.77 -14.67 12.09
N PRO A 266 5.44 -13.51 12.28
CA PRO A 266 5.32 -12.34 11.40
C PRO A 266 6.01 -12.49 10.03
N TRP A 267 6.19 -13.71 9.54
CA TRP A 267 6.91 -14.04 8.31
C TRP A 267 6.03 -14.83 7.34
N ARG A 268 6.43 -14.89 6.07
CA ARG A 268 5.79 -15.72 5.03
C ARG A 268 4.28 -15.51 4.86
N TYR A 269 3.76 -14.37 5.30
CA TYR A 269 2.32 -14.10 5.39
C TYR A 269 1.70 -13.64 4.07
N ARG A 270 2.49 -13.10 3.12
CA ARG A 270 1.92 -12.57 1.87
C ARG A 270 1.52 -13.68 0.91
N ASN A 271 0.24 -13.73 0.60
CA ASN A 271 -0.39 -14.64 -0.34
C ASN A 271 -0.23 -14.22 -1.81
N LYS A 272 0.23 -12.98 -2.06
CA LYS A 272 0.38 -12.44 -3.41
C LYS A 272 1.78 -11.88 -3.60
N ALA A 273 2.46 -12.37 -4.64
CA ALA A 273 3.69 -11.81 -5.16
C ALA A 273 3.42 -11.05 -6.46
N GLN A 274 3.98 -9.85 -6.59
CA GLN A 274 3.93 -9.04 -7.82
C GLN A 274 5.35 -8.65 -8.16
N VAL A 275 5.94 -9.35 -9.12
CA VAL A 275 7.37 -9.27 -9.41
C VAL A 275 7.56 -8.58 -10.76
N PRO A 276 8.05 -7.34 -10.81
CA PRO A 276 8.50 -6.72 -12.05
C PRO A 276 9.63 -7.54 -12.68
N ILE A 277 9.58 -7.70 -14.00
CA ILE A 277 10.59 -8.41 -14.76
C ILE A 277 11.39 -7.40 -15.58
N GLY A 278 12.72 -7.48 -15.46
CA GLY A 278 13.65 -6.67 -16.23
C GLY A 278 14.74 -7.52 -16.88
N VAL A 279 15.80 -6.86 -17.35
CA VAL A 279 16.99 -7.51 -17.91
C VAL A 279 18.24 -6.96 -17.22
N THR A 280 19.14 -7.84 -16.81
CA THR A 280 20.55 -7.50 -16.53
C THR A 280 21.46 -8.34 -17.43
N GLU A 281 22.77 -8.07 -17.44
CA GLU A 281 23.78 -8.75 -18.27
C GLU A 281 23.70 -10.28 -18.13
N GLY A 282 22.90 -10.93 -18.98
CA GLY A 282 22.73 -12.38 -19.01
C GLY A 282 21.28 -12.89 -19.15
N GLY A 283 20.22 -12.14 -18.80
CA GLY A 283 18.85 -12.65 -18.93
C GLY A 283 17.76 -11.90 -18.15
N LEU A 284 16.59 -12.53 -18.03
CA LEU A 284 15.45 -12.02 -17.25
C LEU A 284 15.80 -12.00 -15.76
N VAL A 285 15.70 -10.83 -15.13
CA VAL A 285 15.75 -10.65 -13.67
C VAL A 285 14.36 -10.32 -13.13
N GLY A 286 14.11 -10.68 -11.88
CA GLY A 286 12.85 -10.33 -11.25
C GLY A 286 12.98 -10.32 -9.75
N GLY A 287 12.56 -9.22 -9.15
CA GLY A 287 12.55 -9.03 -7.71
C GLY A 287 11.72 -7.81 -7.37
N PHE A 288 12.24 -6.89 -6.58
CA PHE A 288 11.49 -5.71 -6.14
C PHE A 288 12.22 -4.44 -6.48
N TYR A 289 11.46 -3.36 -6.56
CA TYR A 289 12.04 -2.04 -6.72
C TYR A 289 12.86 -1.61 -5.50
N ALA A 290 14.04 -1.06 -5.74
CA ALA A 290 14.85 -0.43 -4.72
C ALA A 290 14.14 0.83 -4.19
N ARG A 291 14.36 1.15 -2.90
CA ARG A 291 13.73 2.29 -2.22
C ARG A 291 13.80 3.57 -3.08
N GLY A 292 12.62 4.12 -3.41
CA GLY A 292 12.49 5.36 -4.15
C GLY A 292 12.94 5.32 -5.63
N SER A 293 12.93 4.16 -6.27
CA SER A 293 13.32 3.99 -7.69
C SER A 293 12.51 2.91 -8.40
N HIS A 294 12.62 2.79 -9.74
CA HIS A 294 12.18 1.61 -10.51
C HIS A 294 13.33 0.64 -10.82
N ARG A 295 14.45 0.73 -10.09
CA ARG A 295 15.57 -0.21 -10.26
C ARG A 295 15.21 -1.53 -9.60
N ILE A 296 15.16 -2.61 -10.39
CA ILE A 296 14.88 -3.95 -9.89
C ILE A 296 16.12 -4.48 -9.15
N ILE A 297 15.92 -4.90 -7.91
CA ILE A 297 16.87 -5.70 -7.14
C ILE A 297 16.50 -7.15 -7.42
N ASP A 298 17.38 -7.87 -8.10
CA ASP A 298 17.19 -9.30 -8.31
C ASP A 298 17.29 -10.01 -6.96
N MET A 299 16.34 -10.92 -6.72
CA MET A 299 16.32 -11.70 -5.49
C MET A 299 15.76 -13.08 -5.72
N GLU A 300 16.24 -14.01 -4.92
CA GLU A 300 15.80 -15.39 -4.93
C GLU A 300 14.67 -15.64 -3.92
N THR A 301 14.56 -14.82 -2.87
CA THR A 301 13.65 -15.08 -1.76
C THR A 301 13.18 -13.79 -1.09
N CYS A 302 11.90 -13.73 -0.71
CA CYS A 302 11.34 -12.64 0.09
C CYS A 302 10.74 -13.18 1.39
N LEU A 303 11.36 -12.86 2.55
CA LEU A 303 10.98 -13.42 3.86
C LEU A 303 9.52 -13.17 4.29
N ILE A 304 8.86 -12.16 3.73
CA ILE A 304 7.46 -11.85 4.02
C ILE A 304 6.48 -12.45 3.00
N GLN A 305 6.97 -12.98 1.87
CA GLN A 305 6.15 -13.71 0.90
C GLN A 305 6.15 -15.20 1.22
N HIS A 306 5.02 -15.85 0.96
CA HIS A 306 4.95 -17.29 1.07
C HIS A 306 6.04 -17.92 0.18
N GLU A 307 6.80 -18.88 0.72
CA GLU A 307 7.97 -19.50 0.05
C GLU A 307 7.65 -20.09 -1.34
N HIS A 308 6.48 -20.72 -1.52
CA HIS A 308 6.05 -21.19 -2.85
C HIS A 308 5.97 -20.08 -3.90
N ASN A 309 5.67 -18.83 -3.53
CA ASN A 309 5.66 -17.73 -4.50
C ASN A 309 7.07 -17.47 -5.05
N ASP A 310 8.09 -17.56 -4.20
CA ASP A 310 9.50 -17.39 -4.59
C ASP A 310 9.91 -18.49 -5.60
N ASP A 311 9.56 -19.75 -5.31
CA ASP A 311 9.83 -20.90 -6.20
C ASP A 311 9.12 -20.76 -7.56
N VAL A 312 7.84 -20.39 -7.56
CA VAL A 312 7.08 -20.20 -8.80
C VAL A 312 7.67 -19.09 -9.67
N VAL A 313 7.98 -17.93 -9.08
CA VAL A 313 8.58 -16.82 -9.81
C VAL A 313 9.94 -17.24 -10.40
N SER A 314 10.78 -17.91 -9.61
CA SER A 314 12.11 -18.36 -10.06
C SER A 314 12.01 -19.30 -11.28
N ARG A 315 11.15 -20.33 -11.22
CA ARG A 315 10.96 -21.30 -12.31
C ARG A 315 10.34 -20.67 -13.54
N VAL A 316 9.32 -19.82 -13.39
CA VAL A 316 8.67 -19.12 -14.51
C VAL A 316 9.67 -18.23 -15.25
N LYS A 317 10.54 -17.51 -14.52
CA LYS A 317 11.65 -16.73 -15.11
C LYS A 317 12.62 -17.63 -15.87
N ALA A 318 13.04 -18.75 -15.28
CA ALA A 318 14.00 -19.67 -15.89
C ALA A 318 13.45 -20.26 -17.20
N ILE A 319 12.20 -20.73 -17.22
CA ILE A 319 11.56 -21.26 -18.42
C ILE A 319 11.38 -20.15 -19.48
N GLY A 320 10.92 -18.96 -19.07
CA GLY A 320 10.77 -17.82 -19.97
C GLY A 320 12.09 -17.43 -20.64
N ARG A 321 13.20 -17.47 -19.90
CA ARG A 321 14.55 -17.24 -20.44
C ARG A 321 14.96 -18.30 -21.45
N GLN A 322 14.70 -19.59 -21.17
CA GLN A 322 14.99 -20.69 -22.10
C GLN A 322 14.22 -20.56 -23.42
N LEU A 323 12.99 -20.04 -23.36
CA LEU A 323 12.13 -19.83 -24.52
C LEU A 323 12.35 -18.48 -25.23
N GLY A 324 13.34 -17.68 -24.80
CA GLY A 324 13.66 -16.41 -25.44
C GLY A 324 12.64 -15.29 -25.19
N VAL A 325 11.83 -15.38 -24.14
CA VAL A 325 10.88 -14.32 -23.75
C VAL A 325 11.66 -13.07 -23.32
N THR A 326 11.28 -11.92 -23.87
CA THR A 326 11.93 -10.64 -23.57
C THR A 326 11.21 -9.90 -22.44
N ALA A 327 11.97 -9.29 -21.52
CA ALA A 327 11.39 -8.40 -20.53
C ALA A 327 10.95 -7.08 -21.17
N TYR A 328 9.93 -6.47 -20.60
CA TYR A 328 9.53 -5.12 -20.95
C TYR A 328 10.53 -4.09 -20.44
N ASN A 329 10.87 -3.13 -21.29
CA ASN A 329 11.72 -2.00 -20.94
C ASN A 329 10.87 -0.72 -20.96
N GLU A 330 10.71 -0.10 -19.79
CA GLU A 330 9.86 1.08 -19.60
C GLU A 330 10.33 2.30 -20.44
N GLU A 331 11.64 2.46 -20.63
CA GLU A 331 12.21 3.59 -21.37
C GLU A 331 11.94 3.51 -22.87
N THR A 332 12.05 2.31 -23.44
CA THR A 332 11.87 2.08 -24.89
C THR A 332 10.45 1.67 -25.25
N GLY A 333 9.64 1.23 -24.28
CA GLY A 333 8.32 0.65 -24.48
C GLY A 333 8.31 -0.69 -25.21
N ARG A 334 9.47 -1.36 -25.32
CA ARG A 334 9.66 -2.62 -26.06
C ARG A 334 9.78 -3.81 -25.12
N GLY A 335 9.69 -5.02 -25.68
CA GLY A 335 9.71 -6.27 -24.93
C GLY A 335 8.32 -6.71 -24.50
N LEU A 336 8.20 -7.93 -23.97
CA LEU A 336 6.93 -8.59 -23.75
C LEU A 336 6.55 -8.69 -22.27
N LEU A 337 7.33 -9.40 -21.45
CA LEU A 337 6.96 -9.74 -20.09
C LEU A 337 7.21 -8.54 -19.16
N ARG A 338 6.14 -7.98 -18.59
CA ARG A 338 6.22 -6.85 -17.66
C ARG A 338 6.35 -7.31 -16.22
N HIS A 339 5.46 -8.21 -15.80
CA HIS A 339 5.39 -8.70 -14.43
C HIS A 339 5.00 -10.18 -14.42
N VAL A 340 5.45 -10.86 -13.38
CA VAL A 340 4.91 -12.15 -12.97
C VAL A 340 4.16 -11.92 -11.65
N VAL A 341 2.86 -12.23 -11.65
CA VAL A 341 2.04 -12.18 -10.44
C VAL A 341 1.69 -13.60 -10.04
N VAL A 342 1.89 -13.93 -8.77
CA VAL A 342 1.51 -15.21 -8.19
C VAL A 342 0.54 -14.94 -7.06
N LYS A 343 -0.61 -15.62 -7.07
CA LYS A 343 -1.54 -15.67 -5.94
C LYS A 343 -1.56 -17.08 -5.39
N LYS A 344 -1.46 -17.22 -4.08
CA LYS A 344 -1.57 -18.48 -3.34
C LYS A 344 -2.78 -18.42 -2.43
N ALA A 345 -3.65 -19.41 -2.53
CA ALA A 345 -4.66 -19.66 -1.51
C ALA A 345 -4.01 -20.38 -0.32
N PHE A 346 -4.09 -19.81 0.88
CA PHE A 346 -3.41 -20.34 2.06
C PHE A 346 -4.07 -21.62 2.58
N ARG A 347 -5.41 -21.68 2.57
CA ARG A 347 -6.16 -22.79 3.15
C ARG A 347 -6.27 -23.98 2.20
N THR A 348 -6.44 -23.73 0.90
CA THR A 348 -6.58 -24.79 -0.11
C THR A 348 -5.26 -25.19 -0.75
N GLY A 349 -4.24 -24.32 -0.71
CA GLY A 349 -2.96 -24.52 -1.38
C GLY A 349 -2.98 -24.24 -2.89
N GLU A 350 -4.12 -23.83 -3.46
CA GLU A 350 -4.24 -23.51 -4.87
C GLU A 350 -3.37 -22.31 -5.27
N MET A 351 -2.74 -22.37 -6.44
CA MET A 351 -1.94 -21.24 -6.97
C MET A 351 -2.44 -20.78 -8.33
N MET A 352 -2.47 -19.45 -8.50
CA MET A 352 -2.70 -18.77 -9.76
C MET A 352 -1.44 -18.03 -10.19
N LEU A 353 -1.01 -18.27 -11.41
CA LEU A 353 0.04 -17.52 -12.09
C LEU A 353 -0.58 -16.56 -13.10
N VAL A 354 -0.18 -15.30 -13.07
CA VAL A 354 -0.58 -14.29 -14.05
C VAL A 354 0.65 -13.72 -14.74
N LEU A 355 0.76 -13.94 -16.05
CA LEU A 355 1.77 -13.34 -16.90
C LEU A 355 1.24 -11.99 -17.39
N VAL A 356 1.83 -10.89 -16.95
CA VAL A 356 1.46 -9.56 -17.40
C VAL A 356 2.32 -9.18 -18.61
N THR A 357 1.70 -9.02 -19.77
CA THR A 357 2.42 -8.88 -21.05
C THR A 357 2.07 -7.61 -21.81
N ASN A 358 3.07 -7.03 -22.48
CA ASN A 358 2.97 -5.91 -23.41
C ASN A 358 2.55 -6.39 -24.81
N GLY A 359 1.46 -7.16 -24.87
CA GLY A 359 0.97 -7.78 -26.11
C GLY A 359 0.13 -9.02 -25.83
N ARG A 360 -0.72 -9.39 -26.80
CA ARG A 360 -1.59 -10.57 -26.72
C ARG A 360 -0.85 -11.87 -27.05
N ASP A 361 0.07 -11.83 -28.00
CA ASP A 361 0.77 -13.02 -28.46
C ASP A 361 1.99 -13.30 -27.57
N ILE A 362 2.05 -14.51 -27.02
CA ILE A 362 3.19 -15.01 -26.24
C ILE A 362 3.94 -16.03 -27.10
N PRO A 363 5.20 -15.78 -27.49
CA PRO A 363 6.02 -16.77 -28.18
C PRO A 363 6.13 -18.06 -27.37
N HIS A 364 5.98 -19.21 -28.03
CA HIS A 364 6.06 -20.53 -27.40
C HIS A 364 5.11 -20.72 -26.20
N ALA A 365 3.94 -20.06 -26.21
CA ALA A 365 2.98 -20.08 -25.10
C ALA A 365 2.66 -21.50 -24.62
N ASP A 366 2.29 -22.41 -25.52
CA ASP A 366 1.92 -23.78 -25.17
C ASP A 366 3.07 -24.54 -24.50
N THR A 367 4.30 -24.36 -25.00
CA THR A 367 5.50 -24.94 -24.40
C THR A 367 5.78 -24.35 -23.02
N TRP A 368 5.65 -23.04 -22.86
CA TRP A 368 5.86 -22.38 -21.57
C TRP A 368 4.85 -22.85 -20.53
N ILE A 369 3.56 -22.88 -20.89
CA ILE A 369 2.47 -23.38 -20.05
C ILE A 369 2.70 -24.85 -19.70
N GLY A 370 3.09 -25.68 -20.67
CA GLY A 370 3.39 -27.09 -20.46
C GLY A 370 4.49 -27.32 -19.42
N LEU A 371 5.62 -26.63 -19.57
CA LEU A 371 6.75 -26.72 -18.64
C LEU A 371 6.40 -26.18 -17.24
N ILE A 372 5.64 -25.09 -17.15
CA ILE A 372 5.17 -24.57 -15.86
C ILE A 372 4.34 -25.62 -15.14
N ARG A 373 3.39 -26.28 -15.84
CA ARG A 373 2.53 -27.30 -15.24
C ARG A 373 3.30 -28.53 -14.77
N GLU A 374 4.29 -28.95 -15.56
CA GLU A 374 5.15 -30.09 -15.22
C GLU A 374 6.03 -29.81 -14.01
N GLN A 375 6.65 -28.62 -13.96
CA GLN A 375 7.58 -28.25 -12.90
C GLN A 375 6.89 -27.72 -11.64
N ILE A 376 5.63 -27.29 -11.74
CA ILE A 376 4.89 -26.60 -10.68
C ILE A 376 3.44 -27.11 -10.62
N PRO A 377 3.21 -28.36 -10.15
CA PRO A 377 1.89 -28.98 -10.17
C PRO A 377 0.85 -28.29 -9.27
N GLN A 378 1.27 -27.41 -8.35
CA GLN A 378 0.39 -26.62 -7.48
C GLN A 378 -0.30 -25.46 -8.20
N VAL A 379 0.20 -25.06 -9.38
CA VAL A 379 -0.44 -24.03 -10.20
C VAL A 379 -1.63 -24.65 -10.91
N VAL A 380 -2.83 -24.21 -10.54
CA VAL A 380 -4.13 -24.71 -11.07
C VAL A 380 -4.78 -23.69 -12.01
N SER A 381 -4.20 -22.50 -12.13
CA SER A 381 -4.65 -21.40 -12.97
C SER A 381 -3.45 -20.65 -13.56
N ILE A 382 -3.40 -20.55 -14.88
CA ILE A 382 -2.42 -19.73 -15.60
C ILE A 382 -3.20 -18.74 -16.45
N CYS A 383 -3.04 -17.47 -16.15
CA CYS A 383 -3.70 -16.36 -16.82
C CYS A 383 -2.68 -15.46 -17.51
N GLN A 384 -3.10 -14.82 -18.59
CA GLN A 384 -2.43 -13.69 -19.19
C GLN A 384 -3.23 -12.43 -18.85
N ASN A 385 -2.55 -11.38 -18.41
CA ASN A 385 -3.13 -10.05 -18.38
C ASN A 385 -2.37 -9.14 -19.37
N VAL A 386 -3.10 -8.47 -20.25
CA VAL A 386 -2.48 -7.69 -21.33
C VAL A 386 -2.47 -6.22 -20.94
N ASN A 387 -1.27 -5.65 -20.81
CA ASN A 387 -1.07 -4.23 -20.52
C ASN A 387 -0.03 -3.61 -21.45
N THR A 388 -0.53 -2.93 -22.49
CA THR A 388 0.29 -2.21 -23.48
C THR A 388 0.49 -0.73 -23.17
N LYS A 389 -0.11 -0.23 -22.07
CA LYS A 389 -0.04 1.19 -21.68
C LYS A 389 1.30 1.47 -20.96
N GLN A 390 1.91 2.61 -21.24
CA GLN A 390 3.01 3.16 -20.43
C GLN A 390 2.44 3.78 -19.16
N THR A 391 2.36 2.98 -18.11
CA THR A 391 1.74 3.33 -16.83
C THR A 391 2.34 2.50 -15.70
N ASN A 392 2.27 3.03 -14.49
CA ASN A 392 2.66 2.35 -13.26
C ASN A 392 1.59 1.33 -12.80
N VAL A 393 0.40 1.34 -13.41
CA VAL A 393 -0.61 0.32 -13.16
C VAL A 393 -0.13 -1.02 -13.75
N ILE A 394 -0.06 -2.06 -12.92
CA ILE A 394 0.46 -3.37 -13.32
C ILE A 394 -0.49 -4.04 -14.31
N PHE A 395 -1.77 -4.18 -13.94
CA PHE A 395 -2.75 -4.87 -14.77
C PHE A 395 -3.36 -3.93 -15.83
N GLY A 396 -3.56 -4.45 -17.03
CA GLY A 396 -4.43 -3.86 -18.03
C GLY A 396 -5.86 -4.40 -17.94
N ASP A 397 -6.66 -4.02 -18.93
CA ASP A 397 -8.11 -4.20 -18.89
C ASP A 397 -8.55 -5.60 -19.39
N GLU A 398 -7.64 -6.36 -19.99
CA GLU A 398 -7.91 -7.67 -20.59
C GLU A 398 -7.18 -8.78 -19.83
N THR A 399 -7.93 -9.80 -19.41
CA THR A 399 -7.38 -11.03 -18.82
C THR A 399 -7.90 -12.24 -19.57
N ARG A 400 -7.02 -13.17 -19.90
CA ARG A 400 -7.34 -14.42 -20.61
C ARG A 400 -6.82 -15.60 -19.80
N VAL A 401 -7.63 -16.64 -19.66
CA VAL A 401 -7.16 -17.92 -19.12
C VAL A 401 -6.35 -18.61 -20.21
N LEU A 402 -5.08 -18.89 -19.91
CA LEU A 402 -4.22 -19.68 -20.77
C LEU A 402 -4.37 -21.17 -20.46
N TRP A 403 -4.58 -21.52 -19.19
CA TRP A 403 -4.82 -22.88 -18.74
C TRP A 403 -5.49 -22.93 -17.36
N GLY A 404 -6.31 -23.96 -17.13
CA GLY A 404 -6.97 -24.19 -15.85
C GLY A 404 -8.22 -23.33 -15.67
N ARG A 405 -8.39 -22.74 -14.49
CA ARG A 405 -9.53 -21.89 -14.12
C ARG A 405 -9.19 -20.41 -14.21
N ASP A 406 -10.21 -19.56 -14.31
CA ASP A 406 -10.10 -18.09 -14.19
C ASP A 406 -10.00 -17.59 -12.74
N VAL A 407 -10.36 -18.44 -11.77
CA VAL A 407 -10.29 -18.19 -10.33
C VAL A 407 -9.56 -19.30 -9.58
N ILE A 408 -9.02 -18.96 -8.41
CA ILE A 408 -8.65 -19.92 -7.35
C ILE A 408 -9.56 -19.71 -6.14
N TYR A 409 -9.69 -20.73 -5.30
CA TYR A 409 -10.54 -20.67 -4.12
C TYR A 409 -9.70 -20.64 -2.85
N ASP A 410 -10.02 -19.74 -1.94
CA ASP A 410 -9.44 -19.71 -0.59
C ASP A 410 -10.53 -19.47 0.45
N TYR A 411 -10.15 -19.55 1.73
CA TYR A 411 -11.04 -19.30 2.85
C TYR A 411 -10.48 -18.22 3.77
N ILE A 412 -11.36 -17.36 4.26
CA ILE A 412 -11.12 -16.53 5.45
C ILE A 412 -12.14 -17.01 6.48
N GLY A 413 -11.68 -17.49 7.64
CA GLY A 413 -12.55 -18.19 8.59
C GLY A 413 -13.28 -19.36 7.93
N LYS A 414 -14.61 -19.23 7.83
CA LYS A 414 -15.52 -20.23 7.21
C LYS A 414 -16.02 -19.84 5.81
N VAL A 415 -15.80 -18.60 5.38
CA VAL A 415 -16.32 -18.07 4.12
C VAL A 415 -15.33 -18.37 3.00
N GLN A 416 -15.83 -18.99 1.94
CA GLN A 416 -15.06 -19.30 0.74
C GLN A 416 -15.07 -18.12 -0.24
N PHE A 417 -13.93 -17.82 -0.86
CA PHE A 417 -13.82 -16.74 -1.85
C PHE A 417 -13.24 -17.27 -3.16
N ALA A 418 -13.86 -16.89 -4.27
CA ALA A 418 -13.29 -17.02 -5.61
C ALA A 418 -12.40 -15.80 -5.89
N ILE A 419 -11.12 -16.05 -6.17
CA ILE A 419 -10.09 -15.03 -6.35
C ILE A 419 -9.68 -15.03 -7.83
N SER A 420 -10.16 -14.04 -8.58
CA SER A 420 -9.78 -13.80 -9.99
C SER A 420 -8.38 -13.15 -10.10
N ALA A 421 -7.80 -13.06 -11.31
CA ALA A 421 -6.48 -12.44 -11.50
C ALA A 421 -6.41 -10.98 -11.05
N ARG A 422 -7.45 -10.19 -11.36
CA ARG A 422 -7.52 -8.74 -11.11
C ARG A 422 -8.18 -8.36 -9.79
N SER A 423 -8.91 -9.28 -9.14
CA SER A 423 -9.57 -9.01 -7.86
C SER A 423 -8.59 -8.51 -6.80
N PHE A 424 -9.05 -7.53 -6.01
CA PHE A 424 -8.42 -7.18 -4.75
C PHE A 424 -8.81 -8.22 -3.70
N TYR A 425 -7.81 -8.82 -3.09
CA TYR A 425 -7.94 -9.76 -1.99
C TYR A 425 -6.84 -9.43 -0.99
N GLN A 426 -7.17 -9.49 0.30
CA GLN A 426 -6.22 -9.12 1.34
C GLN A 426 -4.98 -10.03 1.27
N VAL A 427 -3.81 -9.42 1.37
CA VAL A 427 -2.55 -10.15 1.11
C VAL A 427 -2.07 -10.96 2.31
N ASN A 428 -2.55 -10.66 3.52
CA ASN A 428 -2.22 -11.38 4.74
C ASN A 428 -3.48 -12.08 5.27
N PRO A 429 -3.80 -13.30 4.82
CA PRO A 429 -5.06 -13.97 5.18
C PRO A 429 -5.17 -14.23 6.70
N VAL A 430 -4.04 -14.46 7.38
CA VAL A 430 -4.01 -14.69 8.83
C VAL A 430 -4.50 -13.45 9.59
N GLN A 431 -3.94 -12.28 9.29
CA GLN A 431 -4.35 -11.04 9.93
C GLN A 431 -5.67 -10.48 9.39
N THR A 432 -6.09 -10.89 8.20
CA THR A 432 -7.41 -10.55 7.65
C THR A 432 -8.52 -11.17 8.49
N GLU A 433 -8.38 -12.43 8.89
CA GLU A 433 -9.34 -13.07 9.79
C GLU A 433 -9.40 -12.35 11.15
N VAL A 434 -8.25 -11.94 11.71
CA VAL A 434 -8.21 -11.14 12.94
C VAL A 434 -8.93 -9.79 12.78
N LEU A 435 -8.64 -9.06 11.68
CA LEU A 435 -9.28 -7.79 11.37
C LEU A 435 -10.80 -7.94 11.25
N TYR A 436 -11.28 -8.94 10.49
CA TYR A 436 -12.71 -9.13 10.24
C TYR A 436 -13.46 -9.62 11.48
N ASN A 437 -12.86 -10.52 12.26
CA ASN A 437 -13.45 -10.92 13.53
C ASN A 437 -13.61 -9.72 14.46
N LYS A 438 -12.64 -8.80 14.48
CA LYS A 438 -12.73 -7.56 15.26
C LYS A 438 -13.81 -6.61 14.71
N THR A 439 -13.95 -6.52 13.39
CA THR A 439 -15.05 -5.77 12.74
C THR A 439 -16.42 -6.32 13.14
N VAL A 440 -16.61 -7.63 13.11
CA VAL A 440 -17.85 -8.31 13.55
C VAL A 440 -18.10 -8.10 15.04
N GLU A 441 -17.06 -8.22 15.88
CA GLU A 441 -17.14 -7.95 17.32
C GLU A 441 -17.66 -6.54 17.59
N TYR A 442 -17.11 -5.53 16.93
CA TYR A 442 -17.53 -4.14 17.10
C TYR A 442 -18.89 -3.82 16.46
N ALA A 443 -19.27 -4.52 15.40
CA ALA A 443 -20.60 -4.39 14.83
C ALA A 443 -21.69 -4.82 15.83
N GLY A 444 -21.37 -5.74 16.75
CA GLY A 444 -22.24 -6.11 17.86
C GLY A 444 -23.53 -6.81 17.41
N LEU A 445 -23.45 -7.58 16.32
CA LEU A 445 -24.60 -8.19 15.66
C LEU A 445 -25.21 -9.32 16.49
N THR A 446 -26.54 -9.35 16.56
CA THR A 446 -27.34 -10.36 17.27
C THR A 446 -28.20 -11.23 16.35
N GLY A 447 -28.16 -10.97 15.04
CA GLY A 447 -28.94 -11.66 14.02
C GLY A 447 -30.23 -10.93 13.63
N LYS A 448 -30.39 -9.67 14.06
CA LYS A 448 -31.60 -8.86 13.81
C LYS A 448 -31.30 -7.57 13.05
N GLU A 449 -30.02 -7.23 12.94
CA GLU A 449 -29.57 -5.94 12.45
C GLU A 449 -29.54 -5.92 10.93
N THR A 450 -29.92 -4.77 10.36
CA THR A 450 -29.61 -4.40 8.98
C THR A 450 -28.28 -3.66 8.95
N VAL A 451 -27.35 -4.16 8.15
CA VAL A 451 -25.98 -3.63 8.05
C VAL A 451 -25.73 -3.07 6.65
N ILE A 452 -25.17 -1.87 6.55
CA ILE A 452 -24.61 -1.35 5.29
C ILE A 452 -23.09 -1.46 5.34
N ASP A 453 -22.50 -2.08 4.33
CA ASP A 453 -21.05 -2.19 4.11
C ASP A 453 -20.64 -1.29 2.94
N ALA A 454 -20.04 -0.14 3.25
CA ALA A 454 -19.56 0.82 2.26
C ALA A 454 -18.14 0.46 1.81
N TYR A 455 -17.88 0.55 0.50
CA TYR A 455 -16.61 0.15 -0.13
C TYR A 455 -16.36 -1.36 -0.01
N CYS A 456 -17.41 -2.16 -0.17
CA CYS A 456 -17.39 -3.60 0.15
C CYS A 456 -16.45 -4.46 -0.73
N GLY A 457 -15.91 -3.91 -1.82
CA GLY A 457 -15.04 -4.63 -2.75
C GLY A 457 -15.71 -5.90 -3.29
N ILE A 458 -15.04 -7.05 -3.13
CA ILE A 458 -15.58 -8.37 -3.52
C ILE A 458 -16.48 -9.01 -2.44
N GLY A 459 -16.99 -8.20 -1.51
CA GLY A 459 -17.88 -8.63 -0.42
C GLY A 459 -17.17 -9.30 0.76
N THR A 460 -15.86 -9.14 0.91
CA THR A 460 -15.10 -9.84 1.97
C THR A 460 -15.63 -9.59 3.38
N ILE A 461 -15.86 -8.32 3.75
CA ILE A 461 -16.45 -7.92 5.02
C ILE A 461 -17.95 -8.22 5.03
N SER A 462 -18.68 -7.86 3.97
CA SER A 462 -20.12 -8.12 3.81
C SER A 462 -20.51 -9.57 4.13
N LEU A 463 -19.79 -10.55 3.55
CA LEU A 463 -20.08 -11.97 3.76
C LEU A 463 -19.70 -12.45 5.16
N PHE A 464 -18.71 -11.82 5.81
CA PHE A 464 -18.41 -12.06 7.21
C PHE A 464 -19.55 -11.59 8.12
N LEU A 465 -20.05 -10.38 7.89
CA LEU A 465 -21.16 -9.79 8.64
C LEU A 465 -22.47 -10.56 8.42
N ALA A 466 -22.71 -11.06 7.20
CA ALA A 466 -23.92 -11.79 6.83
C ALA A 466 -24.14 -13.09 7.62
N GLN A 467 -23.09 -13.68 8.20
CA GLN A 467 -23.19 -14.82 9.10
C GLN A 467 -23.90 -14.48 10.42
N HIS A 468 -23.99 -13.19 10.77
CA HIS A 468 -24.43 -12.70 12.07
C HIS A 468 -25.51 -11.60 12.00
N ALA A 469 -25.84 -11.08 10.81
CA ALA A 469 -26.85 -10.04 10.59
C ALA A 469 -28.14 -10.62 9.99
N ASP A 470 -29.25 -9.90 10.14
CA ASP A 470 -30.49 -10.24 9.42
C ASP A 470 -30.35 -9.97 7.92
N GLN A 471 -29.84 -8.78 7.57
CA GLN A 471 -29.65 -8.37 6.18
C GLN A 471 -28.40 -7.48 6.03
N VAL A 472 -27.61 -7.72 4.99
CA VAL A 472 -26.44 -6.90 4.63
C VAL A 472 -26.64 -6.25 3.26
N TYR A 473 -26.24 -4.98 3.13
CA TYR A 473 -26.23 -4.20 1.90
C TYR A 473 -24.80 -3.72 1.60
N GLY A 474 -24.17 -4.24 0.56
CA GLY A 474 -22.82 -3.85 0.13
C GLY A 474 -22.86 -2.92 -1.07
N VAL A 475 -22.05 -1.85 -1.05
CA VAL A 475 -21.84 -0.94 -2.19
C VAL A 475 -20.37 -0.85 -2.57
N GLU A 476 -20.09 -0.87 -3.88
CA GLU A 476 -18.75 -0.70 -4.45
C GLU A 476 -18.84 -0.05 -5.85
N ILE A 477 -17.89 0.82 -6.18
CA ILE A 477 -17.89 1.56 -7.46
C ILE A 477 -17.43 0.69 -8.63
N VAL A 478 -16.57 -0.30 -8.36
CA VAL A 478 -16.05 -1.23 -9.36
C VAL A 478 -17.06 -2.34 -9.63
N LYS A 479 -17.64 -2.31 -10.85
CA LYS A 479 -18.65 -3.27 -11.30
C LYS A 479 -18.18 -4.72 -11.18
N GLU A 480 -16.96 -5.01 -11.62
CA GLU A 480 -16.37 -6.35 -11.58
C GLU A 480 -16.23 -6.87 -10.14
N ALA A 481 -15.96 -5.98 -9.18
CA ALA A 481 -15.88 -6.37 -7.77
C ALA A 481 -17.25 -6.77 -7.21
N ILE A 482 -18.33 -6.07 -7.60
CA ILE A 482 -19.71 -6.46 -7.25
C ILE A 482 -20.14 -7.77 -7.92
N GLU A 483 -19.70 -8.03 -9.16
CA GLU A 483 -19.94 -9.32 -9.82
C GLU A 483 -19.23 -10.46 -9.07
N ASP A 484 -17.98 -10.25 -8.65
CA ASP A 484 -17.24 -11.17 -7.77
C ASP A 484 -17.97 -11.33 -6.41
N ALA A 485 -18.47 -10.24 -5.81
CA ALA A 485 -19.18 -10.26 -4.53
C ALA A 485 -20.47 -11.08 -4.57
N ARG A 486 -21.28 -10.92 -5.63
CA ARG A 486 -22.49 -11.72 -5.85
C ARG A 486 -22.15 -13.19 -6.08
N SER A 487 -21.08 -13.47 -6.83
CA SER A 487 -20.60 -14.83 -7.05
C SER A 487 -20.12 -15.48 -5.75
N ASN A 488 -19.44 -14.73 -4.89
CA ASN A 488 -19.02 -15.18 -3.57
C ASN A 488 -20.21 -15.39 -2.62
N ALA A 489 -21.24 -14.54 -2.64
CA ALA A 489 -22.47 -14.78 -1.88
C ALA A 489 -23.15 -16.10 -2.30
N LEU A 490 -23.29 -16.31 -3.62
CA LEU A 490 -23.86 -17.54 -4.17
C LEU A 490 -23.02 -18.76 -3.79
N LEU A 491 -21.68 -18.66 -3.88
CA LEU A 491 -20.74 -19.72 -3.50
C LEU A 491 -20.94 -20.18 -2.04
N ASN A 492 -21.28 -19.25 -1.15
CA ASN A 492 -21.51 -19.53 0.26
C ASN A 492 -22.99 -19.76 0.62
N GLY A 493 -23.90 -19.78 -0.37
CA GLY A 493 -25.33 -19.94 -0.13
C GLY A 493 -25.96 -18.80 0.68
N MET A 494 -25.35 -17.61 0.68
CA MET A 494 -25.82 -16.46 1.46
C MET A 494 -26.88 -15.69 0.67
N THR A 495 -28.13 -15.73 1.15
CA THR A 495 -29.27 -15.05 0.51
C THR A 495 -29.62 -13.71 1.17
N ASN A 496 -29.07 -13.42 2.34
CA ASN A 496 -29.31 -12.22 3.13
C ASN A 496 -28.33 -11.09 2.82
N VAL A 497 -27.76 -11.06 1.61
CA VAL A 497 -26.80 -10.02 1.17
C VAL A 497 -27.23 -9.46 -0.17
N LYS A 498 -27.26 -8.12 -0.27
CA LYS A 498 -27.57 -7.40 -1.51
C LYS A 498 -26.40 -6.50 -1.87
N PHE A 499 -26.06 -6.48 -3.14
CA PHE A 499 -24.90 -5.76 -3.66
C PHE A 499 -25.30 -4.80 -4.77
N GLU A 500 -24.81 -3.56 -4.71
CA GLU A 500 -25.08 -2.54 -5.73
C GLU A 500 -23.80 -1.85 -6.21
N VAL A 501 -23.76 -1.57 -7.51
CA VAL A 501 -22.65 -0.85 -8.15
C VAL A 501 -22.91 0.65 -8.04
N GLY A 502 -21.95 1.37 -7.49
CA GLY A 502 -21.97 2.84 -7.46
C GLY A 502 -21.07 3.43 -6.39
N ALA A 503 -20.98 4.76 -6.38
CA ALA A 503 -20.27 5.47 -5.33
C ALA A 503 -21.08 5.39 -4.02
N SER A 504 -20.39 5.18 -2.89
CA SER A 504 -21.06 5.02 -1.58
C SER A 504 -21.85 6.28 -1.22
N GLU A 505 -21.30 7.45 -1.52
CA GLU A 505 -21.88 8.79 -1.36
C GLU A 505 -23.10 9.10 -2.25
N ASP A 506 -23.45 8.21 -3.19
CA ASP A 506 -24.63 8.35 -4.05
C ASP A 506 -25.64 7.21 -3.81
N VAL A 507 -25.16 5.98 -3.61
CA VAL A 507 -26.02 4.80 -3.42
C VAL A 507 -26.67 4.77 -2.05
N ILE A 508 -25.91 5.04 -0.98
CA ILE A 508 -26.40 4.95 0.40
C ILE A 508 -27.50 6.02 0.67
N PRO A 509 -27.34 7.29 0.26
CA PRO A 509 -28.44 8.26 0.33
C PRO A 509 -29.70 7.80 -0.39
N ARG A 510 -29.57 7.23 -1.59
CA ARG A 510 -30.71 6.71 -2.34
C ARG A 510 -31.39 5.54 -1.64
N TRP A 511 -30.64 4.64 -1.00
CA TRP A 511 -31.22 3.57 -0.18
C TRP A 511 -32.03 4.13 0.99
N LYS A 512 -31.53 5.16 1.65
CA LYS A 512 -32.28 5.88 2.69
C LYS A 512 -33.59 6.47 2.14
N GLU A 513 -33.56 7.11 0.98
CA GLU A 513 -34.78 7.63 0.30
C GLU A 513 -35.78 6.51 -0.06
N GLN A 514 -35.29 5.29 -0.29
CA GLN A 514 -36.09 4.09 -0.54
C GLN A 514 -36.62 3.44 0.75
N GLY A 515 -36.33 4.01 1.92
CA GLY A 515 -36.76 3.49 3.22
C GLY A 515 -35.89 2.36 3.78
N ILE A 516 -34.68 2.17 3.26
CA ILE A 516 -33.70 1.26 3.88
C ILE A 516 -33.05 2.00 5.05
N GLU A 517 -33.31 1.51 6.25
CA GLU A 517 -32.67 1.94 7.49
C GLU A 517 -31.57 0.94 7.89
N ALA A 518 -30.52 1.42 8.54
CA ALA A 518 -29.40 0.59 8.98
C ALA A 518 -29.16 0.78 10.48
N ASP A 519 -29.06 -0.33 11.21
CA ASP A 519 -28.67 -0.33 12.62
C ASP A 519 -27.16 -0.13 12.76
N VAL A 520 -26.40 -0.66 11.79
CA VAL A 520 -24.94 -0.61 11.75
C VAL A 520 -24.47 -0.20 10.35
N ILE A 521 -23.52 0.73 10.29
CA ILE A 521 -22.78 1.03 9.05
C ILE A 521 -21.32 0.65 9.25
N VAL A 522 -20.78 -0.16 8.35
CA VAL A 522 -19.37 -0.51 8.27
C VAL A 522 -18.75 0.24 7.08
N VAL A 523 -17.59 0.85 7.29
CA VAL A 523 -16.85 1.53 6.22
C VAL A 523 -15.41 1.04 6.17
N ASP A 524 -14.91 0.68 4.98
CA ASP A 524 -13.49 0.38 4.71
C ASP A 524 -12.97 1.24 3.54
N PRO A 525 -12.85 2.57 3.73
CA PRO A 525 -12.55 3.48 2.63
C PRO A 525 -11.10 3.36 2.14
N PRO A 526 -10.80 3.88 0.93
CA PRO A 526 -9.43 4.00 0.45
C PRO A 526 -8.58 4.91 1.34
N ARG A 527 -7.25 4.96 1.10
CA ARG A 527 -6.27 5.77 1.86
C ARG A 527 -6.60 7.25 2.08
N LYS A 528 -7.51 7.83 1.29
CA LYS A 528 -7.98 9.22 1.41
C LYS A 528 -9.06 9.41 2.51
N GLY A 529 -9.53 8.32 3.12
CA GLY A 529 -10.69 8.29 4.03
C GLY A 529 -12.02 8.30 3.28
N CYS A 530 -13.11 8.45 4.05
CA CYS A 530 -14.46 8.56 3.52
C CYS A 530 -14.61 9.84 2.67
N ASP A 531 -15.52 9.79 1.70
CA ASP A 531 -16.02 11.01 1.08
C ASP A 531 -16.80 11.83 2.11
N PRO A 532 -16.64 13.17 2.20
CA PRO A 532 -17.41 13.99 3.14
C PRO A 532 -18.92 13.80 3.03
N ARG A 533 -19.46 13.62 1.81
CA ARG A 533 -20.90 13.38 1.60
C ARG A 533 -21.36 12.06 2.23
N LEU A 534 -20.50 11.05 2.27
CA LEU A 534 -20.80 9.80 2.96
C LEU A 534 -20.86 10.02 4.48
N LEU A 535 -19.95 10.81 5.05
CA LEU A 535 -19.99 11.15 6.47
C LEU A 535 -21.28 11.89 6.83
N ASP A 536 -21.68 12.89 6.03
CA ASP A 536 -22.95 13.59 6.19
C ASP A 536 -24.13 12.60 6.16
N THR A 537 -24.12 11.65 5.23
CA THR A 537 -25.15 10.61 5.12
C THR A 537 -25.24 9.75 6.37
N ILE A 538 -24.10 9.34 6.96
CA ILE A 538 -24.05 8.60 8.22
C ILE A 538 -24.64 9.42 9.37
N LEU A 539 -24.34 10.72 9.44
CA LEU A 539 -24.88 11.63 10.44
C LEU A 539 -26.39 11.82 10.29
N GLU A 540 -26.92 11.79 9.07
CA GLU A 540 -28.34 11.90 8.84
C GLU A 540 -29.11 10.59 9.03
N MET A 541 -28.53 9.44 8.65
CA MET A 541 -29.13 8.11 8.84
C MET A 541 -29.16 7.71 10.31
N LYS A 542 -28.19 8.18 11.10
CA LYS A 542 -28.09 7.96 12.54
C LYS A 542 -28.14 6.47 12.97
N PRO A 543 -27.41 5.54 12.32
CA PRO A 543 -27.25 4.17 12.84
C PRO A 543 -26.81 4.17 14.31
N GLU A 544 -27.16 3.11 15.04
CA GLU A 544 -26.72 2.96 16.43
C GLU A 544 -25.20 2.87 16.54
N ARG A 545 -24.58 2.18 15.56
CA ARG A 545 -23.15 1.89 15.52
C ARG A 545 -22.56 2.17 14.14
N VAL A 546 -21.34 2.67 14.15
CA VAL A 546 -20.48 2.75 12.97
C VAL A 546 -19.19 2.00 13.27
N VAL A 547 -18.81 1.07 12.40
CA VAL A 547 -17.51 0.40 12.46
C VAL A 547 -16.64 0.91 11.34
N TYR A 548 -15.53 1.55 11.69
CA TYR A 548 -14.60 2.11 10.71
C TYR A 548 -13.36 1.22 10.63
N VAL A 549 -13.10 0.63 9.46
CA VAL A 549 -11.86 -0.06 9.12
C VAL A 549 -10.95 0.88 8.34
N SER A 550 -9.69 1.07 8.76
CA SER A 550 -8.81 2.06 8.12
C SER A 550 -7.34 1.67 8.07
N CYS A 551 -6.78 1.80 6.86
CA CYS A 551 -5.35 1.64 6.60
C CYS A 551 -4.50 2.91 6.85
N ASN A 552 -5.13 4.03 7.24
CA ASN A 552 -4.46 5.32 7.38
C ASN A 552 -4.93 6.09 8.63
N PRO A 553 -4.12 6.09 9.72
CA PRO A 553 -4.47 6.78 10.97
C PRO A 553 -4.76 8.28 10.81
N ALA A 554 -4.12 8.97 9.86
CA ALA A 554 -4.30 10.41 9.69
C ALA A 554 -5.68 10.78 9.15
N THR A 555 -6.12 10.11 8.07
CA THR A 555 -7.45 10.33 7.51
C THR A 555 -8.54 9.76 8.41
N LEU A 556 -8.26 8.65 9.10
CA LEU A 556 -9.13 8.13 10.15
C LEU A 556 -9.40 9.21 11.22
N ALA A 557 -8.35 9.81 11.79
CA ALA A 557 -8.50 10.82 12.84
C ALA A 557 -9.32 12.05 12.38
N ARG A 558 -9.16 12.47 11.12
CA ARG A 558 -9.99 13.52 10.51
C ARG A 558 -11.46 13.11 10.45
N ASP A 559 -11.76 11.91 9.94
CA ASP A 559 -13.14 11.45 9.75
C ASP A 559 -13.85 11.21 11.09
N LEU A 560 -13.13 10.66 12.08
CA LEU A 560 -13.64 10.49 13.44
C LEU A 560 -14.00 11.82 14.08
N ARG A 561 -13.21 12.89 13.83
CA ARG A 561 -13.54 14.23 14.31
C ARG A 561 -14.88 14.71 13.76
N ILE A 562 -15.12 14.54 12.46
CA ILE A 562 -16.38 14.93 11.81
C ILE A 562 -17.56 14.18 12.43
N LEU A 563 -17.42 12.87 12.66
CA LEU A 563 -18.47 12.06 13.28
C LEU A 563 -18.72 12.45 14.75
N GLU A 564 -17.66 12.70 15.53
CA GLU A 564 -17.75 13.15 16.93
C GLU A 564 -18.48 14.48 17.08
N ASP A 565 -18.17 15.44 16.20
CA ASP A 565 -18.80 16.76 16.12
C ASP A 565 -20.28 16.62 15.68
N GLY A 566 -20.61 15.59 14.89
CA GLY A 566 -21.95 15.27 14.40
C GLY A 566 -22.84 14.44 15.35
N GLY A 567 -22.41 14.21 16.60
CA GLY A 567 -23.23 13.51 17.59
C GLY A 567 -22.94 12.01 17.75
N TYR A 568 -21.79 11.54 17.26
CA TYR A 568 -21.26 10.22 17.60
C TYR A 568 -20.18 10.33 18.66
N ARG A 569 -19.79 9.18 19.21
CA ARG A 569 -18.67 9.02 20.13
C ARG A 569 -17.79 7.88 19.67
N THR A 570 -16.51 8.16 19.52
CA THR A 570 -15.49 7.12 19.32
C THR A 570 -15.22 6.45 20.67
N VAL A 571 -15.48 5.15 20.76
CA VAL A 571 -15.32 4.41 22.03
C VAL A 571 -13.94 3.78 22.09
N GLU A 572 -13.58 3.06 21.03
CA GLU A 572 -12.42 2.18 21.04
C GLU A 572 -11.78 2.07 19.65
N VAL A 573 -10.45 2.07 19.61
CA VAL A 573 -9.65 1.83 18.41
C VAL A 573 -8.74 0.64 18.67
N THR A 574 -8.81 -0.37 17.81
CA THR A 574 -7.89 -1.52 17.81
C THR A 574 -7.03 -1.51 16.55
N PRO A 575 -5.73 -1.19 16.68
CA PRO A 575 -4.79 -1.37 15.59
C PRO A 575 -4.56 -2.87 15.32
N VAL A 576 -4.38 -3.24 14.07
CA VAL A 576 -4.07 -4.59 13.60
C VAL A 576 -2.83 -4.53 12.72
N ASP A 577 -1.85 -5.35 13.03
CA ASP A 577 -0.62 -5.46 12.23
C ASP A 577 -0.86 -6.34 11.00
N MET A 578 -1.59 -5.82 10.01
CA MET A 578 -1.83 -6.51 8.74
C MET A 578 -0.54 -6.73 7.94
N PHE A 579 0.48 -5.90 8.16
CA PHE A 579 1.73 -5.91 7.40
C PHE A 579 2.96 -5.85 8.32
N PRO A 580 3.31 -6.96 8.99
CA PRO A 580 4.52 -7.04 9.79
C PRO A 580 5.77 -6.60 9.01
N HIS A 581 6.72 -5.99 9.71
CA HIS A 581 7.97 -5.43 9.16
C HIS A 581 7.82 -4.20 8.26
N THR A 582 6.60 -3.69 8.11
CA THR A 582 6.30 -2.44 7.39
C THR A 582 5.67 -1.41 8.33
N THR A 583 5.66 -0.15 7.90
CA THR A 583 5.04 0.94 8.66
C THR A 583 3.51 0.96 8.57
N HIS A 584 2.90 0.13 7.73
CA HIS A 584 1.45 0.11 7.55
C HIS A 584 0.71 -0.42 8.77
N ILE A 585 -0.46 0.16 9.04
CA ILE A 585 -1.30 -0.15 10.19
C ILE A 585 -2.75 -0.17 9.69
N GLU A 586 -3.45 -1.27 9.95
CA GLU A 586 -4.91 -1.31 9.82
C GLU A 586 -5.53 -1.01 11.17
N ASN A 587 -6.71 -0.41 11.20
CA ASN A 587 -7.40 -0.04 12.43
C ASN A 587 -8.86 -0.44 12.31
N VAL A 588 -9.43 -1.00 13.38
CA VAL A 588 -10.88 -1.17 13.53
C VAL A 588 -11.34 -0.23 14.64
N VAL A 589 -12.38 0.54 14.39
CA VAL A 589 -12.89 1.54 15.33
C VAL A 589 -14.35 1.31 15.63
N LEU A 590 -14.69 1.28 16.92
CA LEU A 590 -16.06 1.27 17.42
C LEU A 590 -16.51 2.71 17.66
N ILE A 591 -17.56 3.11 16.94
CA ILE A 591 -18.20 4.41 17.08
C ILE A 591 -19.67 4.16 17.39
N ILE A 592 -20.18 4.84 18.42
CA ILE A 592 -21.58 4.72 18.84
C ILE A 592 -22.26 6.08 18.76
N ARG A 593 -23.55 6.09 18.48
CA ARG A 593 -24.36 7.31 18.57
C ARG A 593 -24.46 7.79 20.03
N LYS A 594 -24.35 9.10 20.27
CA LYS A 594 -24.47 9.72 21.61
C LYS A 594 -25.90 9.73 22.14
#